data_AF-A0A3D5YPK1-F1
#
_entry.id   AF-A0A3D5YPK1-F1
#
_cell.length_a   1.000
_cell.length_b   1.000
_cell.length_c   1.000
_cell.angle_alpha   90.00
_cell.angle_beta   90.00
_cell.angle_gamma   90.00
#
_symmetry.space_group_name_H-M   'P 1'
#
loop_
_entity.id
_entity.type
_entity.pdbx_description
1 polymer ?
#
loop_
_entity_poly.entity_id
_entity_poly.type
_entity_poly.pdbx_seq_one_letter_code
_entity_poly.pdbx_strand_id
1 'polypeptide(L)'
;MQNNIIFFQSSAIGGIKDQIGLLDLLITHVTGVPDLDLFEQLQVVVPNQAQAIWLKDQLTIRQGICANIDFVVLLGPVLQNIYQANNPDAEFYDFNQAKFLIYSLLCAERINCADADELNNYIYAADGSLDRLKAFQLASQLQSIFHEYLYLRTVELINLERANFKTWQKILWRKLLVALNEKKTFLDIYRYFAEIDLERVDLKLPRQLFIFGLTSLYPSQLEIILKLSSKINVYWYYQPCSHQYYGDLLSDKARSKIEQRLLRKPDLSLDDLYLNDGNPLLANLGQQSRELIELLRANDVQVYDFNPAEFNPSQVGVPQTILEIIQDDIRQIKYRIRPEYRVHAKSDYYADPLNLAQSTPEAIYDLPRQQLSLKINVAHNRMREVQIMFNEVVAILDKNPTTKLSDILITAPDIDDYAAYLSAVLDNESLTKADGTTYKLLYNLTGNRRHKSYKILETLQLILNAPYQLNVSYLLEILMQAELQTNLDLSNEDILLIKRWLADNHTHFGYSAADYARYGYQNYSVHSFKQLLTNLVLGACLNTQILSAESGLPLYHGFGADYVPYDNLDNAQISLANKLIDLIELLELLRT
;
A
#
# COMPACT_ATOMS: atom_id res chain seq x y z
N MET A 1 -6.70 34.01 -21.17
CA MET A 1 -7.10 32.71 -21.74
C MET A 1 -8.30 32.24 -20.93
N GLN A 2 -9.38 31.85 -21.60
CA GLN A 2 -10.59 31.39 -20.90
C GLN A 2 -10.31 29.97 -20.39
N ASN A 3 -10.31 29.79 -19.07
CA ASN A 3 -10.02 28.52 -18.42
C ASN A 3 -11.32 27.70 -18.41
N ASN A 4 -11.45 26.66 -19.24
CA ASN A 4 -12.66 25.84 -19.31
C ASN A 4 -12.65 24.70 -18.27
N ILE A 5 -12.07 24.95 -17.09
CA ILE A 5 -12.22 24.07 -15.94
C ILE A 5 -13.54 24.42 -15.26
N ILE A 6 -14.43 23.44 -15.22
CA ILE A 6 -15.70 23.49 -14.52
C ILE A 6 -15.56 22.62 -13.28
N PHE A 7 -15.20 23.26 -12.16
CA PHE A 7 -14.96 22.59 -10.89
C PHE A 7 -16.23 22.62 -10.03
N PHE A 8 -16.88 21.47 -9.89
CA PHE A 8 -18.02 21.28 -8.99
C PHE A 8 -17.55 20.79 -7.62
N GLN A 9 -18.01 21.47 -6.58
CA GLN A 9 -17.84 21.02 -5.21
C GLN A 9 -19.18 20.70 -4.57
N SER A 10 -19.26 19.62 -3.79
CA SER A 10 -20.45 19.32 -2.97
C SER A 10 -20.10 18.37 -1.83
N SER A 11 -20.69 18.58 -0.65
CA SER A 11 -20.58 17.61 0.45
C SER A 11 -21.33 16.30 0.16
N ALA A 12 -22.25 16.30 -0.82
CA ALA A 12 -23.04 15.14 -1.23
C ALA A 12 -22.46 14.49 -2.49
N ILE A 13 -21.91 13.29 -2.33
CA ILE A 13 -21.42 12.49 -3.46
C ILE A 13 -22.56 11.96 -4.33
N GLY A 14 -23.73 11.68 -3.73
CA GLY A 14 -24.88 11.04 -4.38
C GLY A 14 -24.85 9.51 -4.29
N GLY A 15 -25.58 8.82 -5.17
CA GLY A 15 -25.62 7.35 -5.24
C GLY A 15 -26.64 6.68 -4.32
N ILE A 16 -27.26 7.44 -3.41
CA ILE A 16 -28.43 7.00 -2.64
C ILE A 16 -29.69 7.39 -3.40
N LYS A 17 -30.73 6.56 -3.31
CA LYS A 17 -32.03 6.86 -3.94
C LYS A 17 -32.59 8.16 -3.34
N ASP A 18 -33.05 9.06 -4.21
CA ASP A 18 -33.66 10.36 -3.85
C ASP A 18 -32.71 11.40 -3.22
N GLN A 19 -31.39 11.19 -3.27
CA GLN A 19 -30.37 12.20 -2.92
C GLN A 19 -29.55 12.56 -4.17
N ILE A 20 -29.68 13.82 -4.60
CA ILE A 20 -28.92 14.38 -5.72
C ILE A 20 -27.52 14.74 -5.22
N GLY A 21 -26.48 14.39 -5.98
CA GLY A 21 -25.09 14.74 -5.66
C GLY A 21 -24.20 14.87 -6.89
N LEU A 22 -22.89 14.90 -6.65
CA LEU A 22 -21.87 14.97 -7.71
C LEU A 22 -21.99 13.86 -8.76
N LEU A 23 -22.42 12.67 -8.34
CA LEU A 23 -22.67 11.55 -9.24
C LEU A 23 -23.72 11.89 -10.31
N ASP A 24 -24.81 12.56 -9.93
CA ASP A 24 -25.88 12.89 -10.88
C ASP A 24 -25.40 13.94 -11.91
N LEU A 25 -24.53 14.87 -11.50
CA LEU A 25 -23.86 15.81 -12.42
C LEU A 25 -22.91 15.07 -13.38
N LEU A 26 -22.11 14.12 -12.88
CA LEU A 26 -21.26 13.28 -13.72
C LEU A 26 -22.11 12.52 -14.74
N ILE A 27 -23.17 11.84 -14.31
CA ILE A 27 -24.07 11.07 -15.20
C ILE A 27 -24.67 11.98 -16.28
N THR A 28 -25.11 13.18 -15.90
CA THR A 28 -25.71 14.14 -16.84
C THR A 28 -24.70 14.59 -17.89
N HIS A 29 -23.46 14.87 -17.49
CA HIS A 29 -22.44 15.32 -18.43
C HIS A 29 -21.87 14.19 -19.29
N VAL A 30 -21.80 12.96 -18.76
CA VAL A 30 -21.37 11.77 -19.50
C VAL A 30 -22.42 11.32 -20.52
N THR A 31 -23.72 11.47 -20.21
CA THR A 31 -24.81 11.10 -21.14
C THR A 31 -25.17 12.23 -22.10
N GLY A 32 -24.96 13.49 -21.70
CA GLY A 32 -25.26 14.68 -22.50
C GLY A 32 -24.24 15.01 -23.58
N VAL A 33 -23.27 14.13 -23.85
CA VAL A 33 -22.21 14.35 -24.84
C VAL A 33 -22.78 14.12 -26.24
N PRO A 34 -22.93 15.16 -27.08
CA PRO A 34 -23.47 14.99 -28.41
C PRO A 34 -22.46 14.27 -29.33
N ASP A 35 -22.98 13.45 -30.24
CA ASP A 35 -22.25 12.87 -31.38
C ASP A 35 -20.96 12.10 -31.00
N LEU A 36 -21.04 11.22 -30.00
CA LEU A 36 -19.99 10.24 -29.72
C LEU A 36 -19.93 9.19 -30.84
N ASP A 37 -18.73 8.97 -31.38
CA ASP A 37 -18.51 7.82 -32.27
C ASP A 37 -18.72 6.52 -31.49
N LEU A 38 -19.23 5.48 -32.17
CA LEU A 38 -19.64 4.21 -31.55
C LEU A 38 -18.53 3.54 -30.70
N PHE A 39 -17.26 3.78 -31.03
CA PHE A 39 -16.09 3.22 -30.35
C PHE A 39 -15.24 4.26 -29.61
N GLU A 40 -15.66 5.52 -29.55
CA GLU A 40 -14.93 6.57 -28.82
C GLU A 40 -15.14 6.41 -27.32
N GLN A 41 -14.08 6.03 -26.59
CA GLN A 41 -14.14 5.82 -25.16
C GLN A 41 -14.10 7.15 -24.40
N LEU A 42 -15.03 7.33 -23.46
CA LEU A 42 -14.98 8.43 -22.50
C LEU A 42 -14.05 8.07 -21.35
N GLN A 43 -13.20 9.00 -20.92
CA GLN A 43 -12.29 8.80 -19.81
C GLN A 43 -12.75 9.55 -18.56
N VAL A 44 -12.82 8.83 -17.45
CA VAL A 44 -13.12 9.38 -16.11
C VAL A 44 -11.96 9.05 -15.18
N VAL A 45 -11.28 10.09 -14.70
CA VAL A 45 -10.20 9.96 -13.73
C VAL A 45 -10.77 9.78 -12.34
N VAL A 46 -10.27 8.78 -11.61
CA VAL A 46 -10.69 8.45 -10.24
C VAL A 46 -9.47 8.27 -9.33
N PRO A 47 -9.58 8.50 -8.01
CA PRO A 47 -8.45 8.38 -7.09
C PRO A 47 -7.99 6.95 -6.86
N ASN A 48 -8.89 5.96 -6.96
CA ASN A 48 -8.58 4.57 -6.67
C ASN A 48 -9.55 3.61 -7.39
N GLN A 49 -9.17 2.32 -7.38
CA GLN A 49 -9.95 1.27 -8.02
C GLN A 49 -11.34 1.06 -7.38
N ALA A 50 -11.47 1.31 -6.07
CA ALA A 50 -12.75 1.17 -5.39
C ALA A 50 -13.78 2.18 -5.91
N GLN A 51 -13.38 3.44 -6.10
CA GLN A 51 -14.22 4.45 -6.73
C GLN A 51 -14.51 4.14 -8.20
N ALA A 52 -13.54 3.56 -8.93
CA ALA A 52 -13.77 3.08 -10.30
C ALA A 52 -14.91 2.04 -10.36
N ILE A 53 -14.86 1.03 -9.48
CA ILE A 53 -15.88 -0.03 -9.40
C ILE A 53 -17.21 0.56 -8.95
N TRP A 54 -17.19 1.38 -7.90
CA TRP A 54 -18.41 2.03 -7.39
C TRP A 54 -19.09 2.88 -8.46
N LEU A 55 -18.36 3.70 -9.22
CA LEU A 55 -18.94 4.49 -10.31
C LEU A 55 -19.51 3.59 -11.42
N LYS A 56 -18.83 2.52 -11.80
CA LYS A 56 -19.34 1.55 -12.78
C LYS A 56 -20.65 0.92 -12.33
N ASP A 57 -20.73 0.51 -11.07
CA ASP A 57 -21.94 -0.09 -10.49
C ASP A 57 -23.08 0.94 -10.43
N GLN A 58 -22.80 2.15 -9.97
CA GLN A 58 -23.80 3.22 -9.87
C GLN A 58 -24.34 3.65 -11.24
N LEU A 59 -23.47 3.80 -12.24
CA LEU A 59 -23.88 4.08 -13.62
C LEU A 59 -24.72 2.94 -14.19
N THR A 60 -24.34 1.68 -13.95
CA THR A 60 -25.10 0.51 -14.40
C THR A 60 -26.49 0.47 -13.76
N ILE A 61 -26.60 0.77 -12.46
CA ILE A 61 -27.89 0.83 -11.75
C ILE A 61 -28.79 1.94 -12.30
N ARG A 62 -28.23 3.12 -12.62
CA ARG A 62 -29.00 4.30 -13.05
C ARG A 62 -29.35 4.29 -14.55
N GLN A 63 -28.44 3.84 -15.41
CA GLN A 63 -28.59 3.85 -16.87
C GLN A 63 -28.91 2.46 -17.47
N GLY A 64 -28.87 1.40 -16.66
CA GLY A 64 -29.06 0.01 -17.08
C GLY A 64 -27.80 -0.65 -17.66
N ILE A 65 -26.89 0.13 -18.25
CA ILE A 65 -25.61 -0.34 -18.80
C ILE A 65 -24.52 0.71 -18.60
N CYS A 66 -23.30 0.25 -18.27
CA CYS A 66 -22.09 1.06 -18.30
C CYS A 66 -21.08 0.40 -19.24
N ALA A 67 -20.91 0.99 -20.43
CA ALA A 67 -20.01 0.50 -21.47
C ALA A 67 -19.29 1.66 -22.15
N ASN A 68 -18.10 1.38 -22.70
CA ASN A 68 -17.27 2.37 -23.41
C ASN A 68 -16.87 3.61 -22.56
N ILE A 69 -16.85 3.46 -21.24
CA ILE A 69 -16.32 4.45 -20.29
C ILE A 69 -15.13 3.81 -19.59
N ASP A 70 -13.96 4.41 -19.75
CA ASP A 70 -12.73 3.99 -19.10
C ASP A 70 -12.52 4.79 -17.81
N PHE A 71 -12.43 4.07 -16.69
CA PHE A 71 -12.20 4.66 -15.37
C PHE A 71 -10.73 4.49 -15.03
N VAL A 72 -9.97 5.55 -15.22
CA VAL A 72 -8.51 5.55 -15.09
C VAL A 72 -8.12 6.00 -13.69
N VAL A 73 -7.32 5.18 -13.00
CA VAL A 73 -6.85 5.48 -11.65
C VAL A 73 -5.71 6.50 -11.70
N LEU A 74 -5.90 7.61 -11.00
CA LEU A 74 -5.03 8.78 -10.95
C LEU A 74 -4.86 9.48 -12.31
N LEU A 75 -4.41 10.73 -12.26
CA LEU A 75 -4.29 11.55 -13.45
C LEU A 75 -3.05 11.23 -14.31
N GLY A 76 -1.99 10.71 -13.69
CA GLY A 76 -0.71 10.42 -14.37
C GLY A 76 -0.87 9.59 -15.66
N PRO A 77 -1.56 8.42 -15.61
CA PRO A 77 -1.80 7.60 -16.80
C PRO A 77 -2.60 8.31 -17.89
N VAL A 78 -3.54 9.18 -17.55
CA VAL A 78 -4.29 9.96 -18.55
C VAL A 78 -3.39 10.94 -19.28
N LEU A 79 -2.54 11.68 -18.55
CA LEU A 79 -1.57 12.58 -19.17
C LEU A 79 -0.56 11.82 -20.05
N GLN A 80 -0.15 10.63 -19.60
CA GLN A 80 0.70 9.72 -20.37
C GLN A 80 0.00 9.25 -21.66
N ASN A 81 -1.28 8.89 -21.60
CA ASN A 81 -2.06 8.47 -22.76
C ASN A 81 -2.21 9.59 -23.79
N ILE A 82 -2.46 10.83 -23.34
CA ILE A 82 -2.52 12.00 -24.23
C ILE A 82 -1.15 12.24 -24.88
N TYR A 83 -0.05 12.12 -24.12
CA TYR A 83 1.30 12.22 -24.67
C TYR A 83 1.57 11.13 -25.72
N GLN A 84 1.26 9.86 -25.42
CA GLN A 84 1.48 8.71 -26.30
C GLN A 84 0.66 8.83 -27.60
N ALA A 85 -0.59 9.31 -27.52
CA ALA A 85 -1.43 9.49 -28.70
C ALA A 85 -0.81 10.44 -29.75
N ASN A 86 -0.03 11.42 -29.28
CA ASN A 86 0.67 12.41 -30.09
C ASN A 86 2.14 12.06 -30.38
N ASN A 87 2.70 11.08 -29.65
CA ASN A 87 4.07 10.59 -29.78
C ASN A 87 4.05 9.05 -29.76
N PRO A 88 3.60 8.39 -30.84
CA PRO A 88 3.34 6.95 -30.84
C PRO A 88 4.60 6.11 -30.59
N ASP A 89 5.77 6.58 -31.04
CA ASP A 89 7.06 5.89 -30.90
C ASP A 89 7.68 6.05 -29.50
N ALA A 90 7.02 6.76 -28.58
CA ALA A 90 7.55 6.99 -27.25
C ALA A 90 7.47 5.74 -26.37
N GLU A 91 8.63 5.28 -25.88
CA GLU A 91 8.71 4.24 -24.85
C GLU A 91 8.84 4.86 -23.46
N PHE A 92 7.97 4.47 -22.54
CA PHE A 92 8.00 4.93 -21.16
C PHE A 92 8.88 4.05 -20.27
N TYR A 93 9.64 4.68 -19.39
CA TYR A 93 10.41 3.96 -18.38
C TYR A 93 9.59 3.74 -17.11
N ASP A 94 9.48 2.49 -16.67
CA ASP A 94 8.96 2.18 -15.33
C ASP A 94 9.97 2.62 -14.27
N PHE A 95 9.69 3.76 -13.65
CA PHE A 95 10.61 4.37 -12.69
C PHE A 95 10.84 3.50 -11.43
N ASN A 96 10.02 2.50 -11.15
CA ASN A 96 10.28 1.52 -10.08
C ASN A 96 11.55 0.69 -10.35
N GLN A 97 11.92 0.54 -11.62
CA GLN A 97 13.13 -0.17 -12.04
C GLN A 97 14.37 0.71 -11.96
N ALA A 98 14.22 2.03 -11.75
CA ALA A 98 15.35 2.96 -11.66
C ALA A 98 16.31 2.61 -10.52
N LYS A 99 15.86 1.88 -9.49
CA LYS A 99 16.72 1.36 -8.41
C LYS A 99 17.89 0.53 -8.94
N PHE A 100 17.71 -0.24 -10.01
CA PHE A 100 18.79 -1.06 -10.59
C PHE A 100 19.79 -0.20 -11.35
N LEU A 101 19.32 0.82 -12.07
CA LEU A 101 20.20 1.80 -12.71
C LEU A 101 20.98 2.59 -11.67
N ILE A 102 20.32 3.12 -10.65
CA ILE A 102 20.97 3.83 -9.53
C ILE A 102 22.00 2.92 -8.86
N TYR A 103 21.65 1.66 -8.58
CA TYR A 103 22.56 0.68 -8.01
C TYR A 103 23.81 0.48 -8.89
N SER A 104 23.62 0.27 -10.20
CA SER A 104 24.73 0.12 -11.14
C SER A 104 25.63 1.37 -11.17
N LEU A 105 25.04 2.57 -11.11
CA LEU A 105 25.76 3.84 -11.10
C LEU A 105 26.58 4.02 -9.81
N LEU A 106 26.02 3.64 -8.66
CA LEU A 106 26.73 3.66 -7.37
C LEU A 106 27.86 2.63 -7.30
N CYS A 107 27.70 1.48 -7.98
CA CYS A 107 28.74 0.45 -8.03
C CYS A 107 29.85 0.77 -9.03
N ALA A 108 29.54 1.49 -10.12
CA ALA A 108 30.49 1.74 -11.20
C ALA A 108 31.59 2.73 -10.82
N GLU A 109 31.23 3.82 -10.14
CA GLU A 109 32.18 4.90 -9.84
C GLU A 109 31.83 5.62 -8.53
N ARG A 110 32.87 5.96 -7.75
CA ARG A 110 32.74 6.85 -6.60
C ARG A 110 32.30 8.24 -7.05
N ILE A 111 31.26 8.79 -6.42
CA ILE A 111 30.85 10.17 -6.68
C ILE A 111 31.77 11.09 -5.88
N ASN A 112 32.61 11.84 -6.59
CA ASN A 112 33.55 12.79 -6.01
C ASN A 112 33.00 14.22 -6.13
N CYS A 113 32.44 14.75 -5.04
CA CYS A 113 32.10 16.16 -4.92
C CYS A 113 32.16 16.62 -3.46
N ALA A 114 32.12 17.94 -3.24
CA ALA A 114 32.37 18.58 -1.94
C ALA A 114 31.41 18.13 -0.80
N ASP A 115 30.26 17.56 -1.13
CA ASP A 115 29.23 17.10 -0.20
C ASP A 115 28.91 15.59 -0.31
N ALA A 116 29.79 14.81 -0.95
CA ALA A 116 29.60 13.36 -1.11
C ALA A 116 30.16 12.52 0.05
N ASP A 117 30.80 13.11 1.05
CA ASP A 117 31.46 12.37 2.13
C ASP A 117 30.50 11.45 2.90
N GLU A 118 29.31 11.94 3.25
CA GLU A 118 28.27 11.17 3.93
C GLU A 118 27.80 9.96 3.09
N LEU A 119 27.60 10.17 1.79
CA LEU A 119 27.22 9.12 0.83
C LEU A 119 28.31 8.05 0.74
N ASN A 120 29.55 8.47 0.55
CA ASN A 120 30.68 7.58 0.35
C ASN A 120 31.00 6.81 1.64
N ASN A 121 30.93 7.45 2.81
CA ASN A 121 31.14 6.77 4.10
C ASN A 121 30.06 5.72 4.42
N TYR A 122 28.85 5.87 3.85
CA TYR A 122 27.79 4.89 4.01
C TYR A 122 28.02 3.65 3.12
N ILE A 123 28.41 3.87 1.86
CA ILE A 123 28.52 2.83 0.84
C ILE A 123 29.86 2.09 0.88
N TYR A 124 30.95 2.77 1.27
CA TYR A 124 32.28 2.19 1.32
C TYR A 124 32.71 1.91 2.76
N ALA A 125 33.33 0.76 2.98
CA ALA A 125 33.97 0.45 4.24
C ALA A 125 35.30 1.21 4.40
N ALA A 126 35.87 1.18 5.61
CA ALA A 126 37.10 1.91 5.93
C ALA A 126 38.32 1.45 5.11
N ASP A 127 38.31 0.22 4.61
CA ASP A 127 39.31 -0.35 3.70
C ASP A 127 39.10 0.07 2.22
N GLY A 128 38.04 0.84 1.95
CA GLY A 128 37.64 1.29 0.63
C GLY A 128 36.84 0.28 -0.18
N SER A 129 36.51 -0.89 0.38
CA SER A 129 35.66 -1.88 -0.27
C SER A 129 34.21 -1.39 -0.37
N LEU A 130 33.54 -1.75 -1.46
CA LEU A 130 32.14 -1.38 -1.73
C LEU A 130 31.19 -2.36 -1.02
N ASP A 131 30.36 -1.85 -0.12
CA ASP A 131 29.25 -2.61 0.45
C ASP A 131 28.06 -2.60 -0.52
N ARG A 132 27.96 -3.68 -1.30
CA ARG A 132 26.92 -3.87 -2.33
C ARG A 132 25.52 -3.91 -1.73
N LEU A 133 25.35 -4.40 -0.49
CA LEU A 133 24.04 -4.49 0.15
C LEU A 133 23.56 -3.10 0.53
N LYS A 134 24.40 -2.29 1.17
CA LYS A 134 24.09 -0.89 1.48
C LYS A 134 23.86 -0.06 0.22
N ALA A 135 24.67 -0.26 -0.82
CA ALA A 135 24.46 0.41 -2.10
C ALA A 135 23.07 0.10 -2.69
N PHE A 136 22.61 -1.16 -2.63
CA PHE A 136 21.29 -1.55 -3.13
C PHE A 136 20.13 -0.99 -2.28
N GLN A 137 20.28 -1.01 -0.96
CA GLN A 137 19.30 -0.41 -0.05
C GLN A 137 19.16 1.09 -0.30
N LEU A 138 20.29 1.79 -0.41
CA LEU A 138 20.30 3.21 -0.72
C LEU A 138 19.71 3.48 -2.11
N ALA A 139 20.06 2.70 -3.13
CA ALA A 139 19.51 2.85 -4.46
C ALA A 139 17.97 2.73 -4.48
N SER A 140 17.41 1.85 -3.64
CA SER A 140 15.96 1.69 -3.48
C SER A 140 15.33 2.92 -2.81
N GLN A 141 15.95 3.47 -1.76
CA GLN A 141 15.47 4.70 -1.12
C GLN A 141 15.58 5.91 -2.06
N LEU A 142 16.68 6.04 -2.78
CA LEU A 142 16.89 7.10 -3.76
C LEU A 142 15.91 7.02 -4.93
N GLN A 143 15.58 5.81 -5.39
CA GLN A 143 14.54 5.63 -6.39
C GLN A 143 13.20 6.20 -5.91
N SER A 144 12.79 5.91 -4.68
CA SER A 144 11.54 6.46 -4.12
C SER A 144 11.56 7.98 -4.05
N ILE A 145 12.65 8.57 -3.54
CA ILE A 145 12.81 10.03 -3.43
C ILE A 145 12.80 10.69 -4.81
N PHE A 146 13.52 10.13 -5.78
CA PHE A 146 13.56 10.65 -7.14
C PHE A 146 12.22 10.49 -7.86
N HIS A 147 11.46 9.42 -7.57
CA HIS A 147 10.11 9.26 -8.06
C HIS A 147 9.20 10.39 -7.54
N GLU A 148 9.28 10.73 -6.26
CA GLU A 148 8.56 11.88 -5.70
C GLU A 148 8.98 13.20 -6.33
N TYR A 149 10.29 13.38 -6.58
CA TYR A 149 10.80 14.60 -7.22
C TYR A 149 10.24 14.81 -8.62
N LEU A 150 10.00 13.75 -9.39
CA LEU A 150 9.39 13.84 -10.72
C LEU A 150 8.07 14.63 -10.69
N TYR A 151 7.27 14.48 -9.63
CA TYR A 151 5.96 15.11 -9.52
C TYR A 151 5.97 16.39 -8.66
N LEU A 152 6.69 16.40 -7.53
CA LEU A 152 6.68 17.50 -6.56
C LEU A 152 7.72 18.58 -6.85
N ARG A 153 8.84 18.23 -7.50
CA ARG A 153 9.98 19.13 -7.76
C ARG A 153 10.31 19.20 -9.24
N THR A 154 9.31 19.03 -10.11
CA THR A 154 9.46 18.96 -11.57
C THR A 154 10.23 20.16 -12.14
N VAL A 155 9.86 21.39 -11.75
CA VAL A 155 10.52 22.63 -12.21
C VAL A 155 12.00 22.68 -11.80
N GLU A 156 12.33 22.17 -10.61
CA GLU A 156 13.70 22.10 -10.12
C GLU A 156 14.51 21.03 -10.85
N LEU A 157 13.91 19.89 -11.20
CA LEU A 157 14.58 18.86 -12.01
C LEU A 157 14.88 19.35 -13.43
N ILE A 158 14.01 20.17 -14.02
CA ILE A 158 14.26 20.83 -15.31
C ILE A 158 15.44 21.81 -15.16
N ASN A 159 15.43 22.62 -14.10
CA ASN A 159 16.45 23.62 -13.82
C ASN A 159 17.47 23.15 -12.77
N LEU A 160 18.05 21.97 -12.99
CA LEU A 160 18.87 21.26 -12.00
C LEU A 160 20.05 22.08 -11.44
N GLU A 161 20.60 22.99 -12.25
CA GLU A 161 21.70 23.87 -11.82
C GLU A 161 21.29 24.80 -10.68
N ARG A 162 20.11 25.43 -10.80
CA ARG A 162 19.55 26.37 -9.82
C ARG A 162 18.83 25.68 -8.67
N ALA A 163 18.49 24.40 -8.82
CA ALA A 163 17.79 23.63 -7.80
C ALA A 163 18.57 23.52 -6.49
N ASN A 164 17.86 23.54 -5.36
CA ASN A 164 18.48 23.35 -4.05
C ASN A 164 18.53 21.86 -3.70
N PHE A 165 19.41 21.13 -4.38
CA PHE A 165 19.73 19.72 -4.15
C PHE A 165 21.21 19.57 -3.79
N LYS A 166 21.56 18.51 -3.06
CA LYS A 166 22.97 18.14 -2.84
C LYS A 166 23.65 17.88 -4.20
N THR A 167 24.93 18.22 -4.31
CA THR A 167 25.67 18.16 -5.58
C THR A 167 25.75 16.72 -6.10
N TRP A 168 25.98 15.75 -5.21
CA TRP A 168 25.98 14.33 -5.60
C TRP A 168 24.62 13.86 -6.12
N GLN A 169 23.50 14.36 -5.59
CA GLN A 169 22.15 14.02 -6.09
C GLN A 169 21.96 14.55 -7.51
N LYS A 170 22.42 15.77 -7.79
CA LYS A 170 22.38 16.35 -9.15
C LYS A 170 23.21 15.51 -10.13
N ILE A 171 24.42 15.09 -9.72
CA ILE A 171 25.29 14.23 -10.54
C ILE A 171 24.61 12.90 -10.83
N LEU A 172 24.07 12.25 -9.80
CA LEU A 172 23.38 10.97 -9.92
C LEU A 172 22.15 11.08 -10.83
N TRP A 173 21.34 12.14 -10.67
CA TRP A 173 20.18 12.40 -11.52
C TRP A 173 20.59 12.59 -13.00
N ARG A 174 21.65 13.35 -13.28
CA ARG A 174 22.19 13.51 -14.64
C ARG A 174 22.63 12.17 -15.23
N LYS A 175 23.39 11.38 -14.47
CA LYS A 175 23.84 10.04 -14.91
C LYS A 175 22.65 9.11 -15.16
N LEU A 176 21.61 9.19 -14.32
CA LEU A 176 20.37 8.44 -14.47
C LEU A 176 19.64 8.81 -15.76
N LEU A 177 19.45 10.10 -16.04
CA LEU A 177 18.80 10.55 -17.28
C LEU A 177 19.52 10.06 -18.55
N VAL A 178 20.86 10.03 -18.52
CA VAL A 178 21.66 9.46 -19.62
C VAL A 178 21.43 7.95 -19.74
N ALA A 179 21.41 7.24 -18.60
CA ALA A 179 21.22 5.78 -18.56
C ALA A 179 19.81 5.32 -18.98
N LEU A 180 18.80 6.19 -18.89
CA LEU A 180 17.44 5.89 -19.36
C LEU A 180 17.35 5.68 -20.88
N ASN A 181 18.38 6.08 -21.65
CA ASN A 181 18.54 5.79 -23.07
C ASN A 181 17.28 6.13 -23.89
N GLU A 182 16.91 7.41 -23.89
CA GLU A 182 15.77 8.01 -24.62
C GLU A 182 14.36 7.66 -24.12
N LYS A 183 14.23 6.70 -23.19
CA LYS A 183 12.95 6.36 -22.57
C LYS A 183 12.38 7.54 -21.78
N LYS A 184 11.07 7.74 -21.92
CA LYS A 184 10.35 8.89 -21.39
C LYS A 184 9.93 8.67 -19.94
N THR A 185 9.94 9.76 -19.20
CA THR A 185 9.48 9.88 -17.83
C THR A 185 8.40 10.95 -17.73
N PHE A 186 7.81 11.12 -16.54
CA PHE A 186 6.87 12.22 -16.30
C PHE A 186 7.49 13.61 -16.56
N LEU A 187 8.81 13.76 -16.38
CA LEU A 187 9.52 15.00 -16.69
C LEU A 187 9.39 15.37 -18.19
N ASP A 188 9.46 14.38 -19.07
CA ASP A 188 9.31 14.56 -20.52
C ASP A 188 7.87 14.89 -20.90
N ILE A 189 6.90 14.26 -20.23
CA ILE A 189 5.47 14.58 -20.38
C ILE A 189 5.23 16.04 -20.00
N TYR A 190 5.72 16.46 -18.84
CA TYR A 190 5.56 17.83 -18.37
C TYR A 190 6.22 18.84 -19.32
N ARG A 191 7.46 18.58 -19.78
CA ARG A 191 8.14 19.46 -20.76
C ARG A 191 7.37 19.57 -22.07
N TYR A 192 6.87 18.45 -22.58
CA TYR A 192 6.05 18.43 -23.78
C TYR A 192 4.82 19.31 -23.61
N PHE A 193 4.06 19.14 -22.53
CA PHE A 193 2.91 20.00 -22.29
C PHE A 193 3.31 21.44 -22.00
N ALA A 194 4.45 21.74 -21.37
CA ALA A 194 4.89 23.12 -21.18
C ALA A 194 5.17 23.82 -22.53
N GLU A 195 5.77 23.11 -23.49
CA GLU A 195 6.22 23.66 -24.77
C GLU A 195 5.20 23.53 -25.92
N ILE A 196 4.19 22.66 -25.77
CA ILE A 196 3.26 22.37 -26.87
C ILE A 196 2.45 23.59 -27.33
N ASP A 197 2.33 23.74 -28.64
CA ASP A 197 1.35 24.63 -29.25
C ASP A 197 0.00 23.91 -29.41
N LEU A 198 -1.00 24.37 -28.67
CA LEU A 198 -2.34 23.81 -28.67
C LEU A 198 -3.16 24.21 -29.91
N GLU A 199 -2.67 25.14 -30.74
CA GLU A 199 -3.33 25.52 -32.00
C GLU A 199 -2.95 24.59 -33.17
N ARG A 200 -2.04 23.64 -32.93
CA ARG A 200 -1.65 22.64 -33.92
C ARG A 200 -2.85 21.77 -34.33
N VAL A 201 -3.08 21.68 -35.65
CA VAL A 201 -4.23 20.98 -36.25
C VAL A 201 -4.24 19.47 -35.98
N ASP A 202 -3.07 18.83 -35.94
CA ASP A 202 -2.95 17.36 -35.83
C ASP A 202 -2.90 16.85 -34.37
N LEU A 203 -3.28 17.69 -33.41
CA LEU A 203 -3.19 17.33 -32.00
C LEU A 203 -4.35 16.41 -31.60
N LYS A 204 -4.02 15.20 -31.13
CA LYS A 204 -4.99 14.25 -30.58
C LYS A 204 -5.24 14.57 -29.12
N LEU A 205 -6.33 15.27 -28.84
CA LEU A 205 -6.83 15.54 -27.49
C LEU A 205 -8.17 14.84 -27.28
N PRO A 206 -8.49 14.43 -26.03
CA PRO A 206 -9.84 14.00 -25.71
C PRO A 206 -10.81 15.18 -25.86
N ARG A 207 -12.07 14.93 -26.24
CA ARG A 207 -13.08 15.99 -26.34
C ARG A 207 -13.28 16.73 -25.02
N GLN A 208 -13.23 15.98 -23.93
CA GLN A 208 -13.41 16.47 -22.57
C GLN A 208 -12.74 15.52 -21.57
N LEU A 209 -12.42 16.04 -20.40
CA LEU A 209 -11.80 15.30 -19.32
C LEU A 209 -12.72 15.33 -18.10
N PHE A 210 -13.08 14.16 -17.58
CA PHE A 210 -13.83 14.03 -16.33
C PHE A 210 -12.87 13.63 -15.20
N ILE A 211 -12.94 14.33 -14.07
CA ILE A 211 -12.18 14.02 -12.87
C ILE A 211 -13.17 13.89 -11.73
N PHE A 212 -13.23 12.73 -11.08
CA PHE A 212 -14.17 12.44 -10.00
C PHE A 212 -13.45 12.02 -8.73
N GLY A 213 -13.66 12.76 -7.64
CA GLY A 213 -13.22 12.36 -6.30
C GLY A 213 -11.72 12.48 -6.01
N LEU A 214 -10.91 13.08 -6.90
CA LEU A 214 -9.51 13.37 -6.61
C LEU A 214 -9.41 14.40 -5.46
N THR A 215 -8.77 14.01 -4.35
CA THR A 215 -8.59 14.83 -3.14
C THR A 215 -7.21 15.46 -3.03
N SER A 216 -6.27 15.12 -3.93
CA SER A 216 -4.96 15.75 -4.03
C SER A 216 -4.46 15.73 -5.46
N LEU A 217 -3.65 16.72 -5.79
CA LEU A 217 -3.03 16.86 -7.10
C LEU A 217 -1.62 17.43 -6.96
N TYR A 218 -0.69 17.00 -7.82
CA TYR A 218 0.62 17.64 -7.90
C TYR A 218 0.53 18.98 -8.64
N PRO A 219 1.28 20.03 -8.24
CA PRO A 219 1.28 21.31 -8.94
C PRO A 219 1.58 21.18 -10.44
N SER A 220 2.56 20.34 -10.80
CA SER A 220 2.94 20.04 -12.19
C SER A 220 1.79 19.45 -13.01
N GLN A 221 0.92 18.66 -12.39
CA GLN A 221 -0.26 18.11 -13.05
C GLN A 221 -1.35 19.17 -13.24
N LEU A 222 -1.53 20.07 -12.27
CA LEU A 222 -2.51 21.16 -12.39
C LEU A 222 -2.13 22.11 -13.53
N GLU A 223 -0.85 22.46 -13.64
CA GLU A 223 -0.35 23.29 -14.74
C GLU A 223 -0.65 22.68 -16.11
N ILE A 224 -0.51 21.36 -16.25
CA ILE A 224 -0.88 20.65 -17.49
C ILE A 224 -2.39 20.72 -17.74
N ILE A 225 -3.23 20.49 -16.72
CA ILE A 225 -4.69 20.59 -16.85
C ILE A 225 -5.11 22.00 -17.24
N LEU A 226 -4.54 23.04 -16.61
CA LEU A 226 -4.81 24.45 -16.90
C LEU A 226 -4.43 24.81 -18.33
N LYS A 227 -3.36 24.20 -18.86
CA LYS A 227 -3.00 24.39 -20.26
C LYS A 227 -4.02 23.71 -21.18
N LEU A 228 -4.36 22.46 -20.91
CA LEU A 228 -5.32 21.68 -21.69
C LEU A 228 -6.73 22.31 -21.69
N SER A 229 -7.16 22.88 -20.56
CA SER A 229 -8.48 23.51 -20.42
C SER A 229 -8.70 24.73 -21.31
N SER A 230 -7.65 25.26 -21.95
CA SER A 230 -7.80 26.28 -22.99
C SER A 230 -8.40 25.75 -24.29
N LYS A 231 -8.41 24.42 -24.49
CA LYS A 231 -8.97 23.75 -25.69
C LYS A 231 -10.06 22.73 -25.38
N ILE A 232 -9.98 22.05 -24.25
CA ILE A 232 -10.93 20.99 -23.86
C ILE A 232 -11.71 21.40 -22.62
N ASN A 233 -12.93 20.87 -22.47
CA ASN A 233 -13.69 21.03 -21.24
C ASN A 233 -13.15 20.07 -20.18
N VAL A 234 -12.86 20.59 -18.99
CA VAL A 234 -12.43 19.78 -17.84
C VAL A 234 -13.49 19.86 -16.77
N TYR A 235 -14.24 18.77 -16.59
CA TYR A 235 -15.24 18.65 -15.54
C TYR A 235 -14.62 17.97 -14.33
N TRP A 236 -14.55 18.69 -13.22
CA TRP A 236 -13.96 18.17 -11.99
C TRP A 236 -15.02 18.14 -10.89
N TYR A 237 -15.31 16.96 -10.37
CA TYR A 237 -16.24 16.72 -9.28
C TYR A 237 -15.46 16.41 -8.00
N TYR A 238 -15.53 17.32 -7.04
CA TYR A 238 -14.79 17.26 -5.79
C TYR A 238 -15.73 17.24 -4.59
N GLN A 239 -15.47 16.34 -3.64
CA GLN A 239 -16.25 16.26 -2.40
C GLN A 239 -15.45 16.92 -1.25
N PRO A 240 -15.65 18.22 -0.96
CA PRO A 240 -15.04 18.86 0.19
C PRO A 240 -15.66 18.36 1.50
N CYS A 241 -14.94 18.57 2.60
CA CYS A 241 -15.45 18.30 3.94
C CYS A 241 -16.48 19.36 4.40
N SER A 242 -16.46 20.56 3.80
CA SER A 242 -17.29 21.71 4.17
C SER A 242 -17.72 22.52 2.94
N HIS A 243 -18.84 23.23 3.07
CA HIS A 243 -19.33 24.18 2.07
C HIS A 243 -18.56 25.51 2.09
N GLN A 244 -18.00 25.86 3.25
CA GLN A 244 -17.29 27.11 3.43
C GLN A 244 -15.81 26.93 3.09
N TYR A 245 -15.13 28.03 2.79
CA TYR A 245 -13.69 28.00 2.59
C TYR A 245 -12.97 27.71 3.91
N TYR A 246 -12.10 26.69 3.91
CA TYR A 246 -11.36 26.25 5.11
C TYR A 246 -9.84 26.17 4.91
N GLY A 247 -9.32 26.74 3.81
CA GLY A 247 -7.88 26.78 3.50
C GLY A 247 -7.04 27.44 4.60
N ASP A 248 -7.60 28.48 5.25
CA ASP A 248 -6.92 29.27 6.28
C ASP A 248 -6.99 28.68 7.71
N LEU A 249 -7.66 27.54 7.93
CA LEU A 249 -7.77 26.96 9.28
C LEU A 249 -6.40 26.63 9.88
N LEU A 250 -6.17 26.83 11.18
CA LEU A 250 -4.91 26.40 11.79
C LEU A 250 -5.08 25.13 12.58
N SER A 251 -4.16 24.18 12.39
CA SER A 251 -4.05 23.03 13.30
C SER A 251 -3.63 23.49 14.69
N ASP A 252 -3.97 22.73 15.72
CA ASP A 252 -3.68 23.10 17.11
C ASP A 252 -2.17 23.29 17.35
N LYS A 253 -1.34 22.48 16.67
CA LYS A 253 0.12 22.58 16.71
C LYS A 253 0.64 23.84 16.03
N ALA A 254 0.07 24.24 14.89
CA ALA A 254 0.45 25.46 14.18
C ALA A 254 0.07 26.69 15.01
N ARG A 255 -1.15 26.68 15.56
CA ARG A 255 -1.65 27.70 16.48
C ARG A 255 -0.73 27.88 17.69
N SER A 256 -0.44 26.80 18.42
CA SER A 256 0.42 26.87 19.61
C SER A 256 1.82 27.44 19.30
N LYS A 257 2.39 27.13 18.12
CA LYS A 257 3.67 27.72 17.69
C LYS A 257 3.56 29.22 17.39
N ILE A 258 2.47 29.67 16.78
CA ILE A 258 2.22 31.08 16.49
C ILE A 258 2.02 31.83 17.81
N GLU A 259 1.18 31.32 18.71
CA GLU A 259 0.97 31.86 20.06
C GLU A 259 2.30 31.99 20.83
N GLN A 260 3.15 30.96 20.82
CA GLN A 260 4.48 31.01 21.44
C GLN A 260 5.41 32.07 20.82
N ARG A 261 5.30 32.33 19.52
CA ARG A 261 6.08 33.38 18.83
C ARG A 261 5.52 34.77 19.12
N LEU A 262 4.20 34.91 19.22
CA LEU A 262 3.51 36.15 19.57
C LEU A 262 3.75 36.54 21.04
N LEU A 263 3.85 35.58 21.95
CA LEU A 263 4.29 35.83 23.33
C LEU A 263 5.69 36.49 23.42
N ARG A 264 6.51 36.38 22.35
CA ARG A 264 7.82 37.07 22.24
C ARG A 264 7.75 38.45 21.60
N LYS A 265 6.58 38.88 21.09
CA LYS A 265 6.32 40.18 20.47
C LYS A 265 5.01 40.78 21.02
N PRO A 266 5.06 41.65 22.04
CA PRO A 266 3.88 42.14 22.75
C PRO A 266 2.93 43.04 21.95
N ASP A 267 3.31 43.44 20.73
CA ASP A 267 2.54 44.39 19.90
C ASP A 267 1.59 43.73 18.87
N LEU A 268 1.52 42.39 18.80
CA LEU A 268 0.60 41.67 17.92
C LEU A 268 -0.40 40.84 18.74
N SER A 269 -1.70 41.09 18.55
CA SER A 269 -2.75 40.24 19.09
C SER A 269 -3.08 39.07 18.14
N LEU A 270 -3.69 38.00 18.66
CA LEU A 270 -4.21 36.91 17.82
C LEU A 270 -5.32 37.39 16.87
N ASP A 271 -6.06 38.43 17.26
CA ASP A 271 -7.17 39.00 16.48
C ASP A 271 -6.68 39.73 15.22
N ASP A 272 -5.43 40.23 15.22
CA ASP A 272 -4.82 40.89 14.05
C ASP A 272 -4.46 39.92 12.91
N LEU A 273 -4.46 38.60 13.18
CA LEU A 273 -4.06 37.57 12.21
C LEU A 273 -5.23 37.02 11.39
N TYR A 274 -6.47 37.49 11.60
CA TYR A 274 -7.68 37.00 10.91
C TYR A 274 -7.80 35.45 10.91
N LEU A 275 -7.37 34.81 12.00
CA LEU A 275 -7.38 33.35 12.11
C LEU A 275 -8.79 32.87 12.46
N ASN A 276 -9.49 32.29 11.49
CA ASN A 276 -10.82 31.73 11.71
C ASN A 276 -10.77 30.59 12.74
N ASP A 277 -11.46 30.77 13.86
CA ASP A 277 -11.80 29.69 14.79
C ASP A 277 -12.81 28.76 14.13
N GLY A 278 -12.32 27.80 13.34
CA GLY A 278 -13.16 26.79 12.72
C GLY A 278 -13.25 25.48 13.49
N ASN A 279 -13.82 24.47 12.84
CA ASN A 279 -13.95 23.14 13.42
C ASN A 279 -12.55 22.50 13.67
N PRO A 280 -12.24 22.03 14.90
CA PRO A 280 -10.91 21.51 15.24
C PRO A 280 -10.57 20.19 14.56
N LEU A 281 -11.57 19.34 14.26
CA LEU A 281 -11.33 18.09 13.53
C LEU A 281 -10.92 18.41 12.10
N LEU A 282 -11.63 19.33 11.43
CA LEU A 282 -11.29 19.76 10.08
C LEU A 282 -9.91 20.43 10.03
N ALA A 283 -9.58 21.26 11.03
CA ALA A 283 -8.30 21.94 11.10
C ALA A 283 -7.10 20.98 11.21
N ASN A 284 -7.26 19.86 11.94
CA ASN A 284 -6.20 18.89 12.17
C ASN A 284 -6.15 17.75 11.13
N LEU A 285 -7.31 17.32 10.61
CA LEU A 285 -7.41 16.17 9.69
C LEU A 285 -7.56 16.57 8.22
N GLY A 286 -7.90 17.83 7.94
CA GLY A 286 -8.23 18.30 6.59
C GLY A 286 -7.04 18.77 5.75
N GLN A 287 -5.78 18.54 6.15
CA GLN A 287 -4.59 19.13 5.51
C GLN A 287 -4.55 18.90 4.00
N GLN A 288 -4.71 17.66 3.54
CA GLN A 288 -4.64 17.31 2.10
C GLN A 288 -5.69 18.09 1.29
N SER A 289 -6.91 18.17 1.81
CA SER A 289 -8.02 18.87 1.15
C SER A 289 -7.80 20.39 1.12
N ARG A 290 -7.14 20.95 2.15
CA ARG A 290 -6.75 22.37 2.19
C ARG A 290 -5.69 22.69 1.16
N GLU A 291 -4.64 21.87 1.07
CA GLU A 291 -3.57 22.05 0.09
C GLU A 291 -4.13 22.04 -1.35
N LEU A 292 -5.10 21.18 -1.66
CA LEU A 292 -5.76 21.17 -2.96
C LEU A 292 -6.55 22.47 -3.21
N ILE A 293 -7.37 22.91 -2.25
CA ILE A 293 -8.18 24.14 -2.38
C ILE A 293 -7.28 25.37 -2.54
N GLU A 294 -6.21 25.47 -1.74
CA GLU A 294 -5.21 26.55 -1.87
C GLU A 294 -4.55 26.52 -3.25
N LEU A 295 -4.18 25.34 -3.74
CA LEU A 295 -3.59 25.18 -5.06
C LEU A 295 -4.56 25.62 -6.18
N LEU A 296 -5.84 25.27 -6.10
CA LEU A 296 -6.86 25.71 -7.06
C LEU A 296 -7.10 27.22 -7.00
N ARG A 297 -7.15 27.80 -5.79
CA ARG A 297 -7.33 29.23 -5.57
C ARG A 297 -6.15 30.04 -6.08
N ALA A 298 -4.93 29.58 -5.85
CA ALA A 298 -3.71 30.22 -6.33
C ALA A 298 -3.61 30.27 -7.86
N ASN A 299 -4.38 29.43 -8.57
CA ASN A 299 -4.46 29.38 -10.02
C ASN A 299 -5.80 29.89 -10.59
N ASP A 300 -6.56 30.66 -9.79
CA ASP A 300 -7.83 31.30 -10.19
C ASP A 300 -8.86 30.34 -10.81
N VAL A 301 -8.91 29.08 -10.34
CA VAL A 301 -9.92 28.12 -10.80
C VAL A 301 -11.28 28.49 -10.20
N GLN A 302 -12.29 28.68 -11.05
CA GLN A 302 -13.65 28.97 -10.61
C GLN A 302 -14.28 27.73 -9.99
N VAL A 303 -14.85 27.90 -8.81
CA VAL A 303 -15.49 26.84 -8.03
C VAL A 303 -17.00 27.04 -8.05
N TYR A 304 -17.71 26.02 -8.53
CA TYR A 304 -19.17 25.94 -8.52
C TYR A 304 -19.61 25.09 -7.32
N ASP A 305 -20.20 25.74 -6.32
CA ASP A 305 -20.79 25.03 -5.18
C ASP A 305 -22.14 24.44 -5.57
N PHE A 306 -22.25 23.12 -5.52
CA PHE A 306 -23.47 22.40 -5.72
C PHE A 306 -23.99 21.97 -4.35
N ASN A 307 -25.00 22.68 -3.85
CA ASN A 307 -25.62 22.35 -2.58
C ASN A 307 -27.01 21.74 -2.80
N PRO A 308 -27.20 20.41 -2.61
CA PRO A 308 -28.51 19.77 -2.77
C PRO A 308 -29.60 20.38 -1.88
N ALA A 309 -29.21 20.98 -0.75
CA ALA A 309 -30.10 21.70 0.15
C ALA A 309 -30.87 22.85 -0.51
N GLU A 310 -30.28 23.49 -1.53
CA GLU A 310 -30.91 24.59 -2.26
C GLU A 310 -32.07 24.10 -3.14
N PHE A 311 -31.98 22.85 -3.62
CA PHE A 311 -32.98 22.24 -4.49
C PHE A 311 -34.06 21.48 -3.70
N ASN A 312 -33.71 20.93 -2.53
CA ASN A 312 -34.62 20.23 -1.64
C ASN A 312 -34.41 20.66 -0.17
N PRO A 313 -34.87 21.86 0.23
CA PRO A 313 -34.71 22.35 1.61
C PRO A 313 -35.40 21.45 2.64
N SER A 314 -36.44 20.70 2.24
CA SER A 314 -37.15 19.73 3.08
C SER A 314 -36.31 18.50 3.47
N GLN A 315 -35.22 18.22 2.75
CA GLN A 315 -34.30 17.10 3.04
C GLN A 315 -33.16 17.49 3.99
N VAL A 316 -32.98 18.78 4.29
CA VAL A 316 -32.01 19.24 5.31
C VAL A 316 -32.64 19.06 6.68
N GLY A 317 -32.63 17.82 7.16
CA GLY A 317 -33.05 17.51 8.53
C GLY A 317 -32.20 18.26 9.54
N VAL A 318 -32.82 18.71 10.64
CA VAL A 318 -32.07 19.16 11.83
C VAL A 318 -31.25 17.97 12.33
N PRO A 319 -29.94 18.11 12.59
CA PRO A 319 -29.12 17.00 13.08
C PRO A 319 -29.70 16.48 14.40
N GLN A 320 -30.09 15.20 14.42
CA GLN A 320 -30.73 14.54 15.56
C GLN A 320 -29.75 13.66 16.32
N THR A 321 -28.78 13.06 15.62
CA THR A 321 -27.78 12.16 16.21
C THR A 321 -26.47 12.88 16.51
N ILE A 322 -25.67 12.34 17.43
CA ILE A 322 -24.31 12.82 17.74
C ILE A 322 -23.45 12.82 16.46
N LEU A 323 -23.53 11.77 15.65
CA LEU A 323 -22.83 11.69 14.37
C LEU A 323 -23.26 12.82 13.43
N GLU A 324 -24.56 13.05 13.27
CA GLU A 324 -25.08 14.14 12.42
C GLU A 324 -24.67 15.52 12.94
N ILE A 325 -24.64 15.72 14.26
CA ILE A 325 -24.19 16.97 14.89
C ILE A 325 -22.72 17.24 14.55
N ILE A 326 -21.85 16.24 14.72
CA ILE A 326 -20.42 16.36 14.39
C ILE A 326 -20.23 16.61 12.88
N GLN A 327 -20.99 15.91 12.04
CA GLN A 327 -20.96 16.12 10.59
C GLN A 327 -21.42 17.53 10.19
N ASP A 328 -22.50 18.06 10.79
CA ASP A 328 -22.96 19.43 10.56
C ASP A 328 -21.90 20.44 11.01
N ASP A 329 -21.27 20.21 12.17
CA ASP A 329 -20.23 21.10 12.68
C ASP A 329 -19.01 21.16 11.77
N ILE A 330 -18.59 20.02 11.20
CA ILE A 330 -17.52 19.98 10.20
C ILE A 330 -17.98 20.72 8.92
N ARG A 331 -19.19 20.41 8.43
CA ARG A 331 -19.72 21.01 7.18
C ARG A 331 -19.89 22.52 7.27
N GLN A 332 -20.25 23.04 8.44
CA GLN A 332 -20.51 24.45 8.69
C GLN A 332 -19.32 25.17 9.36
N ILE A 333 -18.18 24.50 9.54
CA ILE A 333 -16.98 25.02 10.22
C ILE A 333 -17.31 25.56 11.62
N LYS A 334 -18.28 24.96 12.31
CA LYS A 334 -18.68 25.39 13.66
C LYS A 334 -17.73 24.82 14.69
N TYR A 335 -17.25 25.69 15.58
CA TYR A 335 -16.60 25.28 16.81
C TYR A 335 -17.59 25.43 17.98
N ARG A 336 -18.16 24.30 18.45
CA ARG A 336 -19.14 24.31 19.55
C ARG A 336 -18.57 24.63 20.93
N ILE A 337 -17.27 24.40 21.14
CA ILE A 337 -16.61 24.74 22.41
C ILE A 337 -16.39 26.25 22.42
N ARG A 338 -17.01 26.92 23.39
CA ARG A 338 -16.83 28.36 23.61
C ARG A 338 -15.35 28.70 23.79
N PRO A 339 -14.88 29.88 23.35
CA PRO A 339 -13.49 30.32 23.49
C PRO A 339 -12.94 30.15 24.91
N GLU A 340 -13.76 30.41 25.94
CA GLU A 340 -13.39 30.30 27.36
C GLU A 340 -13.07 28.86 27.81
N TYR A 341 -13.53 27.85 27.05
CA TYR A 341 -13.38 26.42 27.35
C TYR A 341 -12.42 25.72 26.36
N ARG A 342 -11.75 26.47 25.49
CA ARG A 342 -10.72 25.94 24.58
C ARG A 342 -9.48 25.61 25.40
N VAL A 343 -9.36 24.32 25.68
CA VAL A 343 -8.57 23.75 26.78
C VAL A 343 -7.09 24.15 26.74
N HIS A 344 -6.63 24.80 27.82
CA HIS A 344 -5.31 24.54 28.37
C HIS A 344 -5.46 23.50 29.49
N ALA A 345 -4.54 22.53 29.61
CA ALA A 345 -4.56 21.50 30.66
C ALA A 345 -4.52 22.04 32.11
N LYS A 346 -4.45 23.38 32.28
CA LYS A 346 -4.44 24.10 33.57
C LYS A 346 -5.55 25.17 33.66
N SER A 347 -6.52 25.22 32.75
CA SER A 347 -7.60 26.21 32.83
C SER A 347 -8.64 25.78 33.88
N ASP A 348 -9.15 26.73 34.66
CA ASP A 348 -10.22 26.49 35.65
C ASP A 348 -11.52 25.95 35.04
N TYR A 349 -11.68 26.07 33.71
CA TYR A 349 -12.81 25.58 32.92
C TYR A 349 -12.57 24.20 32.28
N TYR A 350 -11.38 23.60 32.46
CA TYR A 350 -11.13 22.22 32.06
C TYR A 350 -11.77 21.30 33.10
N ALA A 351 -12.95 20.78 32.77
CA ALA A 351 -13.55 19.72 33.56
C ALA A 351 -12.80 18.41 33.26
N ASP A 352 -12.20 17.82 34.30
CA ASP A 352 -11.62 16.48 34.21
C ASP A 352 -12.68 15.51 33.64
N PRO A 353 -12.37 14.74 32.57
CA PRO A 353 -13.29 13.75 32.00
C PRO A 353 -13.91 12.81 33.04
N LEU A 354 -13.20 12.50 34.14
CA LEU A 354 -13.69 11.69 35.25
C LEU A 354 -14.84 12.38 36.01
N ASN A 355 -14.81 13.71 36.15
CA ASN A 355 -15.86 14.48 36.82
C ASN A 355 -17.10 14.67 35.93
N LEU A 356 -16.90 14.76 34.60
CA LEU A 356 -18.02 14.77 33.65
C LEU A 356 -18.79 13.45 33.68
N ALA A 357 -18.09 12.31 33.71
CA ALA A 357 -18.70 10.98 33.77
C ALA A 357 -19.59 10.76 35.02
N GLN A 358 -19.30 11.44 36.13
CA GLN A 358 -20.11 11.37 37.36
C GLN A 358 -21.41 12.19 37.30
N SER A 359 -21.49 13.15 36.38
CA SER A 359 -22.62 14.09 36.25
C SER A 359 -23.50 13.84 35.01
N THR A 360 -23.13 12.88 34.16
CA THR A 360 -23.90 12.50 32.97
C THR A 360 -25.03 11.53 33.31
N PRO A 361 -26.24 11.71 32.72
CA PRO A 361 -27.32 10.73 32.78
C PRO A 361 -26.90 9.34 32.26
N GLU A 362 -27.70 8.31 32.56
CA GLU A 362 -27.62 7.00 31.88
C GLU A 362 -27.57 7.17 30.36
N ALA A 363 -26.85 6.27 29.67
CA ALA A 363 -26.46 6.37 28.26
C ALA A 363 -27.48 7.12 27.37
N ILE A 364 -27.04 8.24 26.78
CA ILE A 364 -27.85 9.02 25.83
C ILE A 364 -27.86 8.27 24.50
N TYR A 365 -28.88 7.45 24.28
CA TYR A 365 -29.14 6.80 23.00
C TYR A 365 -29.74 7.81 22.02
N ASP A 366 -29.06 8.03 20.89
CA ASP A 366 -29.45 9.00 19.87
C ASP A 366 -30.07 8.36 18.63
N LEU A 367 -30.08 7.02 18.55
CA LEU A 367 -30.76 6.24 17.52
C LEU A 367 -31.92 5.40 18.09
N PRO A 368 -32.91 5.02 17.25
CA PRO A 368 -33.98 4.10 17.64
C PRO A 368 -33.46 2.79 18.24
N ARG A 369 -34.29 2.11 19.04
CA ARG A 369 -33.97 0.80 19.65
C ARG A 369 -32.71 0.82 20.53
N GLN A 370 -32.48 1.93 21.24
CA GLN A 370 -31.35 2.13 22.15
C GLN A 370 -30.01 1.88 21.43
N GLN A 371 -29.81 2.56 20.30
CA GLN A 371 -28.56 2.52 19.55
C GLN A 371 -27.82 3.84 19.68
N LEU A 372 -26.52 3.79 19.38
CA LEU A 372 -25.63 4.93 19.37
C LEU A 372 -25.12 5.11 17.95
N SER A 373 -25.20 6.34 17.42
CA SER A 373 -24.63 6.68 16.11
C SER A 373 -23.10 6.68 16.10
N LEU A 374 -22.49 6.92 17.26
CA LEU A 374 -21.05 6.90 17.48
C LEU A 374 -20.72 6.10 18.74
N LYS A 375 -19.83 5.11 18.62
CA LYS A 375 -19.39 4.26 19.73
C LYS A 375 -17.88 4.09 19.70
N ILE A 376 -17.26 4.18 20.86
CA ILE A 376 -15.83 3.89 21.06
C ILE A 376 -15.73 2.62 21.91
N ASN A 377 -15.09 1.59 21.36
CA ASN A 377 -14.89 0.31 22.03
C ASN A 377 -13.41 0.15 22.39
N VAL A 378 -13.13 -0.22 23.64
CA VAL A 378 -11.78 -0.56 24.09
C VAL A 378 -11.68 -2.07 24.26
N ALA A 379 -10.75 -2.70 23.56
CA ALA A 379 -10.51 -4.14 23.61
C ALA A 379 -9.11 -4.46 24.16
N HIS A 380 -8.96 -5.64 24.77
CA HIS A 380 -7.68 -6.08 25.34
C HIS A 380 -6.69 -6.59 24.28
N ASN A 381 -7.18 -7.07 23.14
CA ASN A 381 -6.37 -7.57 22.02
C ASN A 381 -7.20 -7.58 20.72
N ARG A 382 -6.54 -7.80 19.58
CA ARG A 382 -7.16 -7.82 18.24
C ARG A 382 -8.25 -8.87 18.09
N MET A 383 -8.07 -10.07 18.66
CA MET A 383 -9.10 -11.12 18.62
C MET A 383 -10.39 -10.65 19.30
N ARG A 384 -10.26 -10.03 20.48
CA ARG A 384 -11.41 -9.51 21.21
C ARG A 384 -12.05 -8.32 20.51
N GLU A 385 -11.24 -7.47 19.87
CA GLU A 385 -11.72 -6.37 19.04
C GLU A 385 -12.59 -6.88 17.88
N VAL A 386 -12.14 -7.92 17.15
CA VAL A 386 -12.91 -8.54 16.07
C VAL A 386 -14.20 -9.19 16.59
N GLN A 387 -14.17 -9.87 17.74
CA GLN A 387 -15.38 -10.42 18.36
C GLN A 387 -16.36 -9.33 18.77
N ILE A 388 -15.89 -8.22 19.33
CA ILE A 388 -16.74 -7.08 19.68
C ILE A 388 -17.35 -6.50 18.41
N MET A 389 -16.54 -6.26 17.38
CA MET A 389 -17.01 -5.78 16.07
C MET A 389 -18.08 -6.70 15.48
N PHE A 390 -17.87 -8.02 15.50
CA PHE A 390 -18.86 -8.99 15.01
C PHE A 390 -20.20 -8.84 15.75
N ASN A 391 -20.17 -8.79 17.08
CA ASN A 391 -21.38 -8.61 17.88
C ASN A 391 -22.08 -7.27 17.60
N GLU A 392 -21.34 -6.18 17.37
CA GLU A 392 -21.93 -4.90 16.98
C GLU A 392 -22.60 -4.97 15.60
N VAL A 393 -21.96 -5.61 14.61
CA VAL A 393 -22.54 -5.78 13.26
C VAL A 393 -23.84 -6.58 13.33
N VAL A 394 -23.85 -7.67 14.11
CA VAL A 394 -25.05 -8.48 14.34
C VAL A 394 -26.15 -7.65 15.01
N ALA A 395 -25.80 -6.87 16.05
CA ALA A 395 -26.75 -6.01 16.73
C ALA A 395 -27.33 -4.92 15.80
N ILE A 396 -26.53 -4.38 14.88
CA ILE A 396 -26.98 -3.40 13.88
C ILE A 396 -27.97 -4.05 12.91
N LEU A 397 -27.68 -5.24 12.40
CA LEU A 397 -28.53 -5.96 11.43
C LEU A 397 -29.84 -6.42 12.07
N ASP A 398 -29.81 -6.89 13.32
CA ASP A 398 -31.01 -7.30 14.07
C ASP A 398 -31.93 -6.10 14.36
N LYS A 399 -31.32 -4.97 14.77
CA LYS A 399 -32.06 -3.75 15.08
C LYS A 399 -32.48 -2.95 13.84
N ASN A 400 -31.88 -3.13 12.67
CA ASN A 400 -32.23 -2.37 11.45
C ASN A 400 -32.45 -3.30 10.24
N PRO A 401 -33.69 -3.76 9.99
CA PRO A 401 -33.99 -4.71 8.92
C PRO A 401 -33.73 -4.21 7.49
N THR A 402 -33.60 -2.89 7.30
CA THR A 402 -33.33 -2.28 5.99
C THR A 402 -31.85 -2.26 5.63
N THR A 403 -30.96 -2.39 6.62
CA THR A 403 -29.51 -2.35 6.42
C THR A 403 -29.03 -3.63 5.76
N LYS A 404 -28.32 -3.50 4.65
CA LYS A 404 -27.68 -4.63 3.96
C LYS A 404 -26.23 -4.76 4.42
N LEU A 405 -25.67 -5.95 4.26
CA LEU A 405 -24.24 -6.18 4.50
C LEU A 405 -23.35 -5.31 3.60
N SER A 406 -23.82 -4.98 2.40
CA SER A 406 -23.14 -4.06 1.48
C SER A 406 -22.99 -2.64 2.00
N ASP A 407 -23.76 -2.26 3.02
CA ASP A 407 -23.77 -0.91 3.58
C ASP A 407 -22.75 -0.76 4.71
N ILE A 408 -22.08 -1.85 5.10
CA ILE A 408 -21.13 -1.90 6.22
C ILE A 408 -19.70 -1.98 5.68
N LEU A 409 -18.87 -1.01 6.07
CA LEU A 409 -17.44 -1.00 5.78
C LEU A 409 -16.65 -1.15 7.09
N ILE A 410 -15.74 -2.12 7.11
CA ILE A 410 -14.79 -2.31 8.22
C ILE A 410 -13.40 -2.00 7.69
N THR A 411 -12.70 -1.07 8.36
CA THR A 411 -11.35 -0.64 7.97
C THR A 411 -10.38 -0.85 9.13
N ALA A 412 -9.17 -1.29 8.81
CA ALA A 412 -8.06 -1.39 9.76
C ALA A 412 -6.81 -0.69 9.16
N PRO A 413 -5.87 -0.19 10.00
CA PRO A 413 -4.63 0.42 9.52
C PRO A 413 -3.79 -0.52 8.65
N ASP A 414 -3.71 -1.78 9.06
CA ASP A 414 -3.19 -2.88 8.25
C ASP A 414 -4.19 -4.04 8.36
N ILE A 415 -4.79 -4.42 7.24
CA ILE A 415 -5.81 -5.48 7.22
C ILE A 415 -5.19 -6.88 7.29
N ASP A 416 -3.92 -7.04 6.87
CA ASP A 416 -3.21 -8.32 6.96
C ASP A 416 -3.03 -8.75 8.43
N ASP A 417 -2.84 -7.76 9.31
CA ASP A 417 -2.74 -7.90 10.77
C ASP A 417 -4.01 -8.44 11.44
N TYR A 418 -5.16 -8.29 10.78
CA TYR A 418 -6.47 -8.73 11.25
C TYR A 418 -7.02 -9.95 10.50
N ALA A 419 -6.48 -10.28 9.33
CA ALA A 419 -7.03 -11.28 8.42
C ALA A 419 -7.29 -12.65 9.09
N ALA A 420 -6.33 -13.16 9.88
CA ALA A 420 -6.46 -14.44 10.58
C ALA A 420 -7.55 -14.41 11.67
N TYR A 421 -7.69 -13.29 12.38
CA TYR A 421 -8.73 -13.12 13.41
C TYR A 421 -10.11 -12.98 12.77
N LEU A 422 -10.21 -12.27 11.64
CA LEU A 422 -11.43 -12.13 10.86
C LEU A 422 -11.93 -13.50 10.38
N SER A 423 -11.08 -14.33 9.76
CA SER A 423 -11.45 -15.70 9.38
C SER A 423 -11.84 -16.54 10.59
N ALA A 424 -11.10 -16.44 11.70
CA ALA A 424 -11.37 -17.25 12.89
C ALA A 424 -12.75 -16.95 13.52
N VAL A 425 -13.23 -15.71 13.43
CA VAL A 425 -14.54 -15.31 13.97
C VAL A 425 -15.65 -15.48 12.92
N LEU A 426 -15.49 -14.89 11.73
CA LEU A 426 -16.55 -14.85 10.71
C LEU A 426 -16.82 -16.21 10.06
N ASP A 427 -15.81 -17.09 9.92
CA ASP A 427 -16.01 -18.40 9.29
C ASP A 427 -16.58 -19.44 10.28
N ASN A 428 -16.31 -19.27 11.58
CA ASN A 428 -16.71 -20.24 12.60
C ASN A 428 -18.02 -19.89 13.29
N GLU A 429 -18.34 -18.60 13.45
CA GLU A 429 -19.58 -18.18 14.10
C GLU A 429 -20.77 -18.28 13.14
N SER A 430 -21.83 -18.96 13.59
CA SER A 430 -23.08 -19.10 12.85
C SER A 430 -24.21 -18.45 13.64
N LEU A 431 -24.99 -17.60 12.98
CA LEU A 431 -26.08 -16.85 13.60
C LEU A 431 -27.39 -17.57 13.35
N THR A 432 -28.21 -17.73 14.39
CA THR A 432 -29.55 -18.31 14.29
C THR A 432 -30.58 -17.21 14.39
N LYS A 433 -31.41 -17.02 13.36
CA LYS A 433 -32.58 -16.11 13.44
C LYS A 433 -33.64 -16.68 14.38
N ALA A 434 -34.56 -15.82 14.82
CA ALA A 434 -35.75 -16.22 15.61
C ALA A 434 -36.56 -17.35 14.94
N ASP A 435 -36.54 -17.42 13.60
CA ASP A 435 -37.23 -18.43 12.80
C ASP A 435 -36.48 -19.78 12.72
N GLY A 436 -35.36 -19.94 13.44
CA GLY A 436 -34.54 -21.16 13.48
C GLY A 436 -33.56 -21.32 12.32
N THR A 437 -33.55 -20.40 11.35
CA THR A 437 -32.61 -20.45 10.22
C THR A 437 -31.21 -20.01 10.64
N THR A 438 -30.21 -20.86 10.40
CA THR A 438 -28.79 -20.54 10.63
C THR A 438 -28.18 -19.88 9.39
N TYR A 439 -27.43 -18.79 9.56
CA TYR A 439 -26.72 -18.11 8.48
C TYR A 439 -25.35 -17.60 8.95
N LYS A 440 -24.43 -17.42 8.01
CA LYS A 440 -23.11 -16.82 8.26
C LYS A 440 -23.03 -15.43 7.64
N LEU A 441 -22.27 -14.54 8.25
CA LEU A 441 -22.00 -13.23 7.68
C LEU A 441 -21.00 -13.38 6.53
N LEU A 442 -21.44 -13.05 5.32
CA LEU A 442 -20.55 -12.99 4.17
C LEU A 442 -19.72 -11.71 4.25
N TYR A 443 -18.42 -11.84 4.00
CA TYR A 443 -17.50 -10.72 3.94
C TYR A 443 -16.56 -10.89 2.75
N ASN A 444 -16.06 -9.77 2.24
CA ASN A 444 -14.99 -9.75 1.26
C ASN A 444 -13.84 -8.92 1.82
N LEU A 445 -12.65 -9.50 1.84
CA LEU A 445 -11.48 -8.86 2.42
C LEU A 445 -10.65 -8.23 1.31
N THR A 446 -10.56 -6.90 1.34
CA THR A 446 -9.85 -6.09 0.36
C THR A 446 -8.65 -5.38 1.00
N GLY A 447 -7.58 -5.14 0.24
CA GLY A 447 -6.43 -4.37 0.71
C GLY A 447 -5.30 -5.17 1.36
N ASN A 448 -5.43 -6.50 1.48
CA ASN A 448 -4.32 -7.36 1.90
C ASN A 448 -3.14 -7.25 0.93
N ARG A 449 -1.93 -6.99 1.45
CA ARG A 449 -0.69 -7.01 0.64
C ARG A 449 -0.42 -8.40 0.09
N ARG A 450 -0.92 -9.42 0.79
CA ARG A 450 -0.95 -10.82 0.34
C ARG A 450 -2.01 -11.02 -0.75
N HIS A 451 -1.96 -10.24 -1.83
CA HIS A 451 -2.70 -10.57 -3.04
C HIS A 451 -2.08 -11.83 -3.65
N LYS A 452 -2.82 -12.94 -3.55
CA LYS A 452 -2.49 -14.28 -4.07
C LYS A 452 -1.17 -14.82 -3.52
N SER A 453 -1.18 -15.25 -2.25
CA SER A 453 -0.23 -16.25 -1.75
C SER A 453 -0.41 -17.55 -2.54
N TYR A 454 0.09 -17.57 -3.77
CA TYR A 454 0.41 -18.81 -4.42
C TYR A 454 1.46 -19.44 -3.51
N LYS A 455 1.06 -20.44 -2.71
CA LYS A 455 1.94 -21.14 -1.76
C LYS A 455 3.27 -21.55 -2.43
N ILE A 456 3.21 -21.90 -3.71
CA ILE A 456 4.39 -22.16 -4.54
C ILE A 456 5.43 -21.02 -4.59
N LEU A 457 5.02 -19.75 -4.52
CA LEU A 457 5.94 -18.61 -4.47
C LEU A 457 6.61 -18.50 -3.10
N GLU A 458 5.90 -18.84 -2.02
CA GLU A 458 6.48 -18.93 -0.68
C GLU A 458 7.48 -20.08 -0.60
N THR A 459 7.13 -21.25 -1.16
CA THR A 459 8.04 -22.39 -1.32
C THR A 459 9.27 -22.02 -2.15
N LEU A 460 9.08 -21.33 -3.28
CA LEU A 460 10.18 -20.85 -4.11
C LEU A 460 11.06 -19.86 -3.35
N GLN A 461 10.46 -18.94 -2.60
CA GLN A 461 11.20 -17.98 -1.77
C GLN A 461 12.02 -18.70 -0.67
N LEU A 462 11.49 -19.76 -0.07
CA LEU A 462 12.22 -20.61 0.88
C LEU A 462 13.41 -21.29 0.19
N ILE A 463 13.23 -21.86 -1.00
CA ILE A 463 14.31 -22.51 -1.73
C ILE A 463 15.39 -21.49 -2.15
N LEU A 464 15.00 -20.33 -2.69
CA LEU A 464 15.93 -19.31 -3.17
C LEU A 464 16.68 -18.58 -2.04
N ASN A 465 16.08 -18.50 -0.84
CA ASN A 465 16.74 -17.94 0.34
C ASN A 465 17.41 -19.01 1.20
N ALA A 466 17.60 -20.22 0.68
CA ALA A 466 18.31 -21.26 1.39
C ALA A 466 19.69 -20.75 1.81
N PRO A 467 20.04 -20.86 3.11
CA PRO A 467 21.29 -20.33 3.59
C PRO A 467 22.46 -21.02 2.88
N TYR A 468 23.52 -20.25 2.61
CA TYR A 468 24.75 -20.77 1.99
C TYR A 468 25.33 -21.99 2.73
N GLN A 469 25.03 -22.08 4.04
CA GLN A 469 25.18 -23.27 4.85
C GLN A 469 23.80 -23.78 5.21
N LEU A 470 23.33 -24.78 4.47
CA LEU A 470 22.05 -25.42 4.74
C LEU A 470 22.13 -26.12 6.10
N ASN A 471 21.20 -25.78 7.00
CA ASN A 471 21.05 -26.48 8.27
C ASN A 471 19.92 -27.52 8.14
N VAL A 472 19.93 -28.52 9.02
CA VAL A 472 18.92 -29.59 8.99
C VAL A 472 17.50 -29.06 9.21
N SER A 473 17.30 -28.07 10.08
CA SER A 473 15.98 -27.48 10.33
C SER A 473 15.37 -26.86 9.07
N TYR A 474 16.19 -26.21 8.25
CA TYR A 474 15.81 -25.55 7.00
C TYR A 474 15.51 -26.58 5.91
N LEU A 475 16.33 -27.65 5.80
CA LEU A 475 16.03 -28.77 4.90
C LEU A 475 14.69 -29.42 5.26
N LEU A 476 14.41 -29.61 6.55
CA LEU A 476 13.12 -30.14 7.00
C LEU A 476 11.97 -29.18 6.68
N GLU A 477 12.17 -27.87 6.84
CA GLU A 477 11.18 -26.85 6.48
C GLU A 477 10.85 -26.88 4.97
N ILE A 478 11.86 -27.10 4.12
CA ILE A 478 11.70 -27.31 2.68
C ILE A 478 10.89 -28.60 2.41
N LEU A 479 11.27 -29.73 3.01
CA LEU A 479 10.56 -31.01 2.84
C LEU A 479 9.10 -30.98 3.34
N MET A 480 8.79 -30.08 4.28
CA MET A 480 7.43 -29.92 4.81
C MET A 480 6.47 -29.15 3.87
N GLN A 481 6.97 -28.57 2.76
CA GLN A 481 6.12 -27.86 1.80
C GLN A 481 5.32 -28.85 0.93
N ALA A 482 4.00 -28.64 0.84
CA ALA A 482 3.09 -29.57 0.18
C ALA A 482 3.38 -29.73 -1.33
N GLU A 483 3.83 -28.66 -1.98
CA GLU A 483 4.23 -28.61 -3.38
C GLU A 483 5.42 -29.53 -3.66
N LEU A 484 6.40 -29.55 -2.74
CA LEU A 484 7.57 -30.41 -2.84
C LEU A 484 7.25 -31.86 -2.52
N GLN A 485 6.40 -32.10 -1.50
CA GLN A 485 5.93 -33.45 -1.19
C GLN A 485 5.20 -34.08 -2.37
N THR A 486 4.37 -33.30 -3.08
CA THR A 486 3.64 -33.81 -4.25
C THR A 486 4.59 -34.09 -5.41
N ASN A 487 5.57 -33.22 -5.66
CA ASN A 487 6.51 -33.37 -6.78
C ASN A 487 7.50 -34.53 -6.55
N LEU A 488 8.01 -34.66 -5.33
CA LEU A 488 8.93 -35.74 -4.94
C LEU A 488 8.19 -37.02 -4.50
N ASP A 489 6.85 -37.02 -4.51
CA ASP A 489 6.02 -38.13 -4.05
C ASP A 489 6.45 -38.61 -2.64
N LEU A 490 6.49 -37.67 -1.70
CA LEU A 490 6.90 -37.88 -0.31
C LEU A 490 5.68 -37.92 0.61
N SER A 491 5.62 -38.93 1.45
CA SER A 491 4.64 -39.01 2.54
C SER A 491 5.18 -38.38 3.84
N ASN A 492 4.30 -38.13 4.81
CA ASN A 492 4.71 -37.69 6.14
C ASN A 492 5.57 -38.75 6.86
N GLU A 493 5.39 -40.03 6.56
CA GLU A 493 6.20 -41.12 7.12
C GLU A 493 7.63 -41.08 6.58
N ASP A 494 7.78 -40.77 5.29
CA ASP A 494 9.09 -40.59 4.65
C ASP A 494 9.88 -39.44 5.27
N ILE A 495 9.23 -38.32 5.58
CA ILE A 495 9.88 -37.18 6.25
C ILE A 495 10.32 -37.57 7.67
N LEU A 496 9.51 -38.35 8.40
CA LEU A 496 9.90 -38.86 9.72
C LEU A 496 11.09 -39.82 9.63
N LEU A 497 11.19 -40.60 8.56
CA LEU A 497 12.31 -41.49 8.30
C LEU A 497 13.59 -40.71 7.96
N ILE A 498 13.50 -39.72 7.08
CA ILE A 498 14.60 -38.78 6.78
C ILE A 498 15.09 -38.12 8.07
N LYS A 499 14.18 -37.68 8.95
CA LYS A 499 14.53 -37.09 10.23
C LYS A 499 15.30 -38.05 11.14
N ARG A 500 14.96 -39.35 11.13
CA ARG A 500 15.72 -40.39 11.86
C ARG A 500 17.11 -40.58 11.26
N TRP A 501 17.22 -40.71 9.94
CA TRP A 501 18.51 -40.82 9.25
C TRP A 501 19.44 -39.66 9.59
N LEU A 502 18.93 -38.43 9.58
CA LEU A 502 19.67 -37.23 9.94
C LEU A 502 20.16 -37.26 11.38
N ALA A 503 19.32 -37.73 12.32
CA ALA A 503 19.67 -37.82 13.73
C ALA A 503 20.71 -38.92 14.00
N ASP A 504 20.53 -40.11 13.42
CA ASP A 504 21.40 -41.27 13.61
C ASP A 504 22.79 -41.05 13.02
N ASN A 505 22.88 -40.33 11.90
CA ASN A 505 24.16 -39.95 11.27
C ASN A 505 24.74 -38.66 11.87
N HIS A 506 24.12 -38.11 12.92
CA HIS A 506 24.51 -36.83 13.53
C HIS A 506 24.73 -35.72 12.49
N THR A 507 23.89 -35.64 11.46
CA THR A 507 24.01 -34.61 10.42
C THR A 507 23.53 -33.28 11.00
N HIS A 508 24.30 -32.22 10.80
CA HIS A 508 24.02 -30.92 11.42
C HIS A 508 23.94 -29.77 10.43
N PHE A 509 24.93 -29.63 9.54
CA PHE A 509 24.97 -28.54 8.58
C PHE A 509 25.91 -28.82 7.40
N GLY A 510 25.70 -28.08 6.30
CA GLY A 510 26.62 -28.03 5.18
C GLY A 510 26.44 -29.19 4.18
N TYR A 511 26.62 -28.87 2.91
CA TYR A 511 26.56 -29.84 1.81
C TYR A 511 27.78 -30.77 1.84
N SER A 512 28.99 -30.20 2.00
CA SER A 512 30.24 -30.97 1.92
C SER A 512 31.35 -30.44 2.82
N ALA A 513 32.49 -31.16 2.86
CA ALA A 513 33.68 -30.78 3.62
C ALA A 513 34.23 -29.38 3.26
N ALA A 514 33.98 -28.90 2.03
CA ALA A 514 34.40 -27.57 1.59
C ALA A 514 33.73 -26.45 2.41
N ASP A 515 32.56 -26.71 2.98
CA ASP A 515 31.78 -25.72 3.74
C ASP A 515 32.40 -25.41 5.10
N TYR A 516 33.17 -26.36 5.63
CA TYR A 516 33.87 -26.25 6.91
C TYR A 516 35.19 -25.48 6.80
N ALA A 517 35.72 -25.30 5.58
CA ALA A 517 36.98 -24.60 5.33
C ALA A 517 36.96 -23.15 5.83
N ARG A 518 35.81 -22.47 5.76
CA ARG A 518 35.63 -21.08 6.26
C ARG A 518 35.78 -20.96 7.77
N TYR A 519 35.61 -22.06 8.51
CA TYR A 519 35.78 -22.12 9.96
C TYR A 519 37.17 -22.61 10.39
N GLY A 520 38.09 -22.79 9.43
CA GLY A 520 39.45 -23.27 9.69
C GLY A 520 39.57 -24.80 9.77
N TYR A 521 38.51 -25.56 9.49
CA TYR A 521 38.58 -27.01 9.39
C TYR A 521 38.90 -27.44 7.96
N GLN A 522 40.03 -28.13 7.78
CA GLN A 522 40.40 -28.71 6.49
C GLN A 522 40.02 -30.19 6.46
N ASN A 523 39.42 -30.66 5.35
CA ASN A 523 39.05 -32.06 5.12
C ASN A 523 38.13 -32.67 6.20
N TYR A 524 37.28 -31.84 6.83
CA TYR A 524 36.30 -32.30 7.81
C TYR A 524 34.96 -32.52 7.11
N SER A 525 34.70 -33.77 6.68
CA SER A 525 33.43 -34.17 6.03
C SER A 525 32.35 -34.63 7.02
N VAL A 526 32.72 -34.81 8.30
CA VAL A 526 31.83 -35.36 9.33
C VAL A 526 30.66 -34.41 9.59
N HIS A 527 29.46 -34.98 9.78
CA HIS A 527 28.20 -34.25 10.03
C HIS A 527 27.61 -33.46 8.84
N SER A 528 28.17 -33.64 7.63
CA SER A 528 27.66 -33.03 6.38
C SER A 528 26.59 -33.87 5.69
N PHE A 529 25.79 -33.24 4.81
CA PHE A 529 24.82 -33.95 3.98
C PHE A 529 25.48 -34.96 3.05
N LYS A 530 26.65 -34.65 2.46
CA LYS A 530 27.38 -35.59 1.62
C LYS A 530 27.80 -36.85 2.38
N GLN A 531 28.17 -36.72 3.64
CA GLN A 531 28.48 -37.88 4.49
C GLN A 531 27.23 -38.73 4.73
N LEU A 532 26.10 -38.11 5.08
CA LEU A 532 24.81 -38.80 5.23
C LEU A 532 24.46 -39.60 3.96
N LEU A 533 24.48 -38.93 2.80
CA LEU A 533 24.15 -39.56 1.53
C LEU A 533 25.11 -40.70 1.20
N THR A 534 26.41 -40.55 1.49
CA THR A 534 27.40 -41.62 1.28
C THR A 534 27.14 -42.80 2.21
N ASN A 535 26.83 -42.57 3.49
CA ASN A 535 26.49 -43.61 4.45
C ASN A 535 25.22 -44.38 4.03
N LEU A 536 24.19 -43.68 3.52
CA LEU A 536 22.97 -44.30 2.99
C LEU A 536 23.24 -45.13 1.72
N VAL A 537 24.00 -44.58 0.76
CA VAL A 537 24.33 -45.29 -0.49
C VAL A 537 25.19 -46.53 -0.21
N LEU A 538 26.18 -46.43 0.69
CA LEU A 538 26.99 -47.57 1.11
C LEU A 538 26.13 -48.63 1.80
N GLY A 539 25.19 -48.22 2.66
CA GLY A 539 24.20 -49.11 3.27
C GLY A 539 23.35 -49.86 2.26
N ALA A 540 22.97 -49.21 1.16
CA ALA A 540 22.20 -49.83 0.08
C ALA A 540 23.03 -50.80 -0.78
N CYS A 541 24.32 -50.52 -0.96
CA CYS A 541 25.20 -51.32 -1.82
C CYS A 541 25.86 -52.51 -1.10
N LEU A 542 26.07 -52.42 0.22
CA LEU A 542 26.78 -53.44 0.99
C LEU A 542 25.84 -54.58 1.42
N ASN A 543 26.32 -55.80 1.27
CA ASN A 543 25.56 -57.00 1.63
C ASN A 543 25.40 -57.10 3.16
N THR A 544 24.21 -57.49 3.64
CA THR A 544 23.87 -57.63 5.06
C THR A 544 24.84 -58.53 5.85
N GLN A 545 25.47 -59.48 5.16
CA GLN A 545 26.50 -60.35 5.74
C GLN A 545 27.76 -59.58 6.19
N ILE A 546 28.12 -58.50 5.50
CA ILE A 546 29.29 -57.64 5.83
C ILE A 546 28.95 -56.71 7.01
N LEU A 547 27.70 -56.24 7.09
CA LEU A 547 27.21 -55.39 8.17
C LEU A 547 27.06 -56.16 9.50
N SER A 548 26.83 -57.48 9.42
CA SER A 548 26.65 -58.37 10.58
C SER A 548 27.95 -59.00 11.12
N ALA A 549 29.11 -58.72 10.51
CA ALA A 549 30.37 -59.37 10.86
C ALA A 549 31.15 -58.57 11.92
N GLU A 550 31.30 -59.20 13.10
CA GLU A 550 32.07 -58.78 14.27
C GLU A 550 31.50 -57.61 15.08
N SER A 551 31.74 -57.65 16.40
CA SER A 551 31.20 -56.76 17.44
C SER A 551 31.79 -55.34 17.42
N GLY A 552 31.79 -54.70 16.25
CA GLY A 552 32.21 -53.33 16.01
C GLY A 552 31.39 -52.70 14.88
N LEU A 553 31.36 -51.36 14.80
CA LEU A 553 30.70 -50.65 13.70
C LEU A 553 31.40 -51.02 12.36
N PRO A 554 30.66 -51.36 11.29
CA PRO A 554 31.25 -51.69 10.00
C PRO A 554 31.91 -50.44 9.40
N LEU A 555 33.23 -50.28 9.56
CA LEU A 555 33.96 -49.15 9.00
C LEU A 555 34.38 -49.48 7.57
N TYR A 556 33.86 -48.73 6.60
CA TYR A 556 34.30 -48.79 5.22
C TYR A 556 35.42 -47.76 4.98
N HIS A 557 36.63 -48.25 4.74
CA HIS A 557 37.79 -47.43 4.38
C HIS A 557 37.86 -47.28 2.85
N GLY A 558 37.43 -46.14 2.32
CA GLY A 558 37.44 -45.87 0.89
C GLY A 558 37.55 -44.38 0.58
N PHE A 559 38.19 -44.01 -0.53
CA PHE A 559 38.32 -42.61 -0.98
C PHE A 559 38.90 -41.63 0.06
N GLY A 560 39.82 -42.08 0.92
CA GLY A 560 40.54 -41.21 1.86
C GLY A 560 39.77 -40.77 3.10
N ALA A 561 38.62 -41.39 3.40
CA ALA A 561 37.85 -41.17 4.62
C ALA A 561 37.20 -42.46 5.13
N ASP A 562 36.78 -42.44 6.40
CA ASP A 562 36.10 -43.55 7.06
C ASP A 562 34.59 -43.32 7.01
N TYR A 563 33.86 -44.29 6.45
CA TYR A 563 32.41 -44.22 6.33
C TYR A 563 31.76 -45.33 7.15
N VAL A 564 30.62 -45.03 7.76
CA VAL A 564 29.79 -46.01 8.47
C VAL A 564 28.52 -46.20 7.63
N PRO A 565 28.33 -47.36 6.97
CA PRO A 565 27.13 -47.61 6.18
C PRO A 565 25.91 -47.63 7.10
N TYR A 566 24.80 -47.14 6.60
CA TYR A 566 23.53 -47.15 7.34
C TYR A 566 22.81 -48.47 7.12
N ASP A 567 22.58 -49.23 8.19
CA ASP A 567 22.03 -50.59 8.12
C ASP A 567 20.54 -50.63 7.77
N ASN A 568 20.09 -51.79 7.23
CA ASN A 568 18.68 -52.16 7.04
C ASN A 568 17.84 -51.27 6.11
N LEU A 569 18.44 -50.75 5.04
CA LEU A 569 17.67 -50.07 3.99
C LEU A 569 16.88 -51.08 3.13
N ASP A 570 15.57 -50.90 3.05
CA ASP A 570 14.71 -51.63 2.11
C ASP A 570 14.62 -50.94 0.73
N ASN A 571 14.01 -51.58 -0.27
CA ASN A 571 13.90 -51.02 -1.62
C ASN A 571 13.14 -49.68 -1.67
N ALA A 572 12.17 -49.46 -0.78
CA ALA A 572 11.41 -48.21 -0.73
C ALA A 572 12.26 -47.08 -0.14
N GLN A 573 13.04 -47.40 0.90
CA GLN A 573 14.02 -46.51 1.53
C GLN A 573 15.15 -46.14 0.57
N ILE A 574 15.59 -47.05 -0.30
CA ILE A 574 16.56 -46.73 -1.37
C ILE A 574 15.97 -45.72 -2.35
N SER A 575 14.70 -45.90 -2.76
CA SER A 575 14.02 -44.92 -3.62
C SER A 575 13.88 -43.56 -2.93
N LEU A 576 13.65 -43.54 -1.62
CA LEU A 576 13.58 -42.32 -0.84
C LEU A 576 14.94 -41.62 -0.71
N ALA A 577 16.01 -42.39 -0.53
CA ALA A 577 17.38 -41.86 -0.51
C ALA A 577 17.74 -41.20 -1.85
N ASN A 578 17.36 -41.78 -2.99
CA ASN A 578 17.57 -41.17 -4.30
C ASN A 578 16.83 -39.82 -4.43
N LYS A 579 15.56 -39.74 -4.00
CA LYS A 579 14.79 -38.49 -3.98
C LYS A 579 15.49 -37.40 -3.12
N LEU A 580 16.07 -37.81 -1.99
CA LEU A 580 16.81 -36.91 -1.11
C LEU A 580 18.14 -36.44 -1.72
N ILE A 581 18.85 -37.32 -2.44
CA ILE A 581 20.06 -36.96 -3.19
C ILE A 581 19.73 -35.89 -4.23
N ASP A 582 18.73 -36.13 -5.07
CA ASP A 582 18.33 -35.20 -6.14
C ASP A 582 17.97 -33.82 -5.57
N LEU A 583 17.25 -33.78 -4.45
CA LEU A 583 16.89 -32.52 -3.78
C LEU A 583 18.12 -31.79 -3.24
N ILE A 584 19.02 -32.49 -2.54
CA ILE A 584 20.21 -31.88 -1.93
C ILE A 584 21.18 -31.39 -3.02
N GLU A 585 21.35 -32.15 -4.10
CA GLU A 585 22.16 -31.73 -5.26
C GLU A 585 21.56 -30.49 -5.94
N LEU A 586 20.23 -30.44 -6.09
CA LEU A 586 19.55 -29.27 -6.64
C LEU A 586 19.73 -28.04 -5.74
N LEU A 587 19.62 -28.20 -4.42
CA LEU A 587 19.87 -27.12 -3.46
C LEU A 587 21.34 -26.68 -3.46
N GLU A 588 22.29 -27.60 -3.65
CA GLU A 588 23.71 -27.28 -3.84
C GLU A 588 23.96 -26.54 -5.15
N LEU A 589 23.24 -26.86 -6.23
CA LEU A 589 23.32 -26.15 -7.52
C LEU A 589 22.75 -24.72 -7.46
N LEU A 590 21.69 -24.52 -6.68
CA LEU A 590 21.08 -23.20 -6.46
C LEU A 590 21.89 -22.30 -5.54
N ARG A 591 22.97 -22.83 -4.95
CA ARG A 591 23.90 -22.09 -4.12
C ARG A 591 24.69 -21.07 -4.96
N THR A 592 24.22 -19.83 -4.97
CA THR A 592 24.92 -18.68 -5.58
C THR A 592 25.55 -17.77 -4.56
#